data_AF-A0A550GWX4-F1
#
_entry.id   AF-A0A550GWX4-F1
#
_cell.length_a   1.000
_cell.length_b   1.000
_cell.length_c   1.000
_cell.angle_alpha   90.00
_cell.angle_beta   90.00
_cell.angle_gamma   90.00
#
_symmetry.space_group_name_H-M   'P 1'
#
loop_
_entity.id
_entity.type
_entity.pdbx_description
1 polymer ?
#
loop_
_entity_poly.entity_id
_entity_poly.type
_entity_poly.pdbx_seq_one_letter_code
_entity_poly.pdbx_strand_id
1 'polypeptide(L)'
;MIEVLLMLIVVLLTATIVASVEYYKHVQRAQREYEKAREALEDIVLSFNRELKREADKLELVAFKVEESSAKVNANLKRVDIIEQKIVPIESKVRAMNDNDKTVLFKITEINNKTHDMEISHQTLKTQIRELEEKVKKIAEFPEIRSEPVIPIRRDKAMSALTDTEVIVLEMLSTEGPKTAPEIKDRVKLSREHTARLMKKLYEKGYLERETGKIPFRYRVKEEMKKILNKAENE
;
A
#
# COMPACT_ATOMS: atom_id res chain seq x y z
N MET A 1 51.56 124.30 35.39
CA MET A 1 51.65 122.82 35.50
C MET A 1 50.32 122.17 35.84
N ILE A 2 49.58 122.65 36.85
CA ILE A 2 48.30 122.06 37.28
C ILE A 2 47.20 122.16 36.20
N GLU A 3 47.07 123.29 35.50
CA GLU A 3 46.06 123.46 34.44
C GLU A 3 46.27 122.52 33.24
N VAL A 4 47.53 122.32 32.84
CA VAL A 4 47.91 121.40 31.75
C VAL A 4 47.60 119.94 32.14
N LEU A 5 47.85 119.58 33.41
CA LEU A 5 47.51 118.26 33.94
C LEU A 5 45.98 118.03 33.96
N LEU A 6 45.20 119.03 34.36
CA LEU A 6 43.73 118.99 34.34
C LEU A 6 43.18 118.80 32.93
N MET A 7 43.68 119.54 31.95
CA MET A 7 43.31 119.36 30.54
C MET A 7 43.60 117.94 30.03
N LEU A 8 44.76 117.39 30.36
CA LEU A 8 45.13 116.00 30.00
C LEU A 8 44.18 114.97 30.61
N ILE A 9 43.80 115.13 31.88
CA ILE A 9 42.86 114.24 32.56
C ILE A 9 41.47 114.31 31.90
N VAL A 10 41.00 115.51 31.55
CA VAL A 10 39.70 115.68 30.87
C VAL A 10 39.72 115.01 29.50
N VAL A 11 40.77 115.21 28.70
CA VAL A 11 40.91 114.54 27.39
C VAL A 11 40.94 113.03 27.56
N LEU A 12 41.70 112.51 28.52
CA LEU A 12 41.77 111.08 28.79
C LEU A 12 40.42 110.51 29.23
N LEU A 13 39.68 111.19 30.12
CA LEU A 13 38.34 110.79 30.56
C LEU A 13 37.33 110.81 29.40
N THR A 14 37.38 111.80 28.52
CA THR A 14 36.50 111.82 27.34
C THR A 14 36.82 110.67 26.39
N ALA A 15 38.10 110.37 26.15
CA ALA A 15 38.53 109.26 25.32
C ALA A 15 38.09 107.90 25.91
N THR A 16 38.22 107.72 27.23
CA THR A 16 37.79 106.46 27.88
C THR A 16 36.28 106.31 27.87
N ILE A 17 35.50 107.39 28.03
CA ILE A 17 34.03 107.34 27.91
C ILE A 17 33.62 106.96 26.48
N VAL A 18 34.22 107.58 25.47
CA VAL A 18 33.91 107.27 24.06
C VAL A 18 34.27 105.82 23.74
N ALA A 19 35.45 105.35 24.12
CA ALA A 19 35.87 103.97 23.93
C ALA A 19 34.95 102.98 24.67
N SER A 20 34.50 103.32 25.88
CA SER A 20 33.56 102.50 26.66
C SER A 20 32.20 102.40 25.96
N VAL A 21 31.70 103.50 25.39
CA VAL A 21 30.43 103.52 24.64
C VAL A 21 30.54 102.72 23.34
N GLU A 22 31.64 102.83 22.61
CA GLU A 22 31.89 102.00 21.41
C GLU A 22 31.97 100.52 21.76
N TYR A 23 32.73 100.17 22.79
CA TYR A 23 32.85 98.79 23.25
C TYR A 23 31.49 98.23 23.68
N TYR A 24 30.70 99.00 24.43
CA TYR A 24 29.34 98.61 24.80
C TYR A 24 28.44 98.37 23.59
N LYS A 25 28.51 99.24 22.57
CA LYS A 25 27.77 99.06 21.30
C LYS A 25 28.24 97.82 20.54
N HIS A 26 29.53 97.53 20.51
CA HIS A 26 30.08 96.33 19.87
C HIS A 26 29.62 95.05 20.57
N VAL A 27 29.69 95.01 21.90
CA VAL A 27 29.20 93.87 22.69
C VAL A 27 27.71 93.64 22.46
N GLN A 28 26.88 94.70 22.46
CA GLN A 28 25.45 94.56 22.17
C GLN A 28 25.16 94.04 20.75
N ARG A 29 25.97 94.39 19.74
CA ARG A 29 25.80 93.85 18.38
C ARG A 29 26.19 92.37 18.33
N ALA A 30 27.32 92.01 18.93
CA ALA A 30 27.77 90.62 19.01
C ALA A 30 26.79 89.74 19.78
N GLN A 31 26.21 90.22 20.87
CA GLN A 31 25.16 89.51 21.61
C GLN A 31 23.91 89.28 20.76
N ARG A 32 23.49 90.27 19.96
CA ARG A 32 22.34 90.11 19.06
C ARG A 32 22.58 89.09 17.96
N GLU A 33 23.77 89.06 17.39
CA GLU A 33 24.15 88.04 16.39
C GLU A 33 24.28 86.66 17.03
N TYR A 34 24.82 86.57 18.24
CA TYR A 34 24.90 85.33 19.01
C TYR A 34 23.53 84.75 19.34
N GLU A 35 22.59 85.56 19.84
CA GLU A 35 21.23 85.06 20.16
C GLU A 35 20.51 84.55 18.91
N LYS A 36 20.65 85.22 17.76
CA LYS A 36 20.10 84.71 16.49
C LYS A 36 20.71 83.38 16.06
N ALA A 37 22.04 83.25 16.18
CA ALA A 37 22.73 82.00 15.85
C ALA A 37 22.33 80.87 16.82
N ARG A 38 22.17 81.21 18.10
CA ARG A 38 21.74 80.29 19.15
C ARG A 38 20.32 79.78 18.90
N GLU A 39 19.38 80.67 18.56
CA GLU A 39 18.00 80.30 18.21
C GLU A 39 17.98 79.34 17.02
N ALA A 40 18.72 79.66 15.95
CA ALA A 40 18.83 78.76 14.79
C ALA A 40 19.45 77.40 15.14
N LEU A 41 20.49 77.38 15.99
CA LEU A 41 21.10 76.12 16.45
C LEU A 41 20.15 75.32 17.33
N GLU A 42 19.39 75.98 18.21
CA GLU A 42 18.39 75.33 19.06
C GLU A 42 17.30 74.67 18.22
N ASP A 43 16.79 75.36 17.21
CA ASP A 43 15.82 74.82 16.25
C ASP A 43 16.37 73.60 15.50
N ILE A 44 17.62 73.66 15.04
CA ILE A 44 18.29 72.54 14.37
C ILE A 44 18.44 71.35 15.33
N VAL A 45 18.91 71.58 16.56
CA VAL A 45 19.09 70.51 17.55
C VAL A 45 17.75 69.86 17.90
N LEU A 46 16.69 70.67 18.05
CA LEU A 46 15.35 70.17 18.30
C LEU A 46 14.80 69.37 17.12
N SER A 47 15.02 69.81 15.87
CA SER A 47 14.60 69.07 14.69
C SER A 47 15.33 67.74 14.56
N PHE A 48 16.65 67.71 14.77
CA PHE A 48 17.45 66.49 14.76
C PHE A 48 17.02 65.52 15.85
N ASN A 49 16.78 65.98 17.07
CA ASN A 49 16.31 65.11 18.15
C ASN A 49 14.94 64.51 17.81
N ARG A 50 14.03 65.30 17.23
CA ARG A 50 12.73 64.82 16.76
C ARG A 50 12.87 63.80 15.63
N GLU A 51 13.77 64.02 14.68
CA GLU A 51 14.02 63.10 13.57
C GLU A 51 14.68 61.81 14.05
N LEU A 52 15.68 61.88 14.92
CA LEU A 52 16.33 60.72 15.53
C LEU A 52 15.31 59.86 16.28
N LYS A 53 14.43 60.48 17.06
CA LYS A 53 13.35 59.76 17.75
C LYS A 53 12.43 59.05 16.75
N ARG A 54 12.01 59.75 15.69
CA ARG A 54 11.13 59.18 14.67
C ARG A 54 11.80 58.02 13.92
N GLU A 55 13.08 58.12 13.61
CA GLU A 55 13.83 57.04 12.96
C GLU A 55 14.08 55.86 13.90
N ALA A 56 14.32 56.11 15.20
CA ALA A 56 14.40 55.06 16.20
C ALA A 56 13.08 54.27 16.30
N ASP A 57 11.94 54.97 16.35
CA ASP A 57 10.62 54.33 16.39
C ASP A 57 10.34 53.49 15.12
N LYS A 58 10.75 53.99 13.94
CA LYS A 58 10.65 53.23 12.68
C LYS A 58 11.56 52.01 12.68
N LEU A 59 12.78 52.14 13.20
CA LEU A 59 13.74 51.05 13.28
C LEU A 59 13.22 49.95 14.20
N GLU A 60 12.58 50.30 15.31
CA GLU A 60 11.92 49.35 16.21
C GLU A 60 10.78 48.60 15.51
N LEU A 61 9.94 49.31 14.75
CA LEU A 61 8.88 48.68 13.94
C LEU A 61 9.46 47.71 12.89
N VAL A 62 10.53 48.12 12.21
CA VAL A 62 11.22 47.27 11.22
C VAL A 62 11.84 46.06 11.91
N ALA A 63 12.50 46.24 13.06
CA ALA A 63 13.08 45.15 13.84
C ALA A 63 12.00 44.14 14.26
N PHE A 64 10.87 44.61 14.79
CA PHE A 64 9.73 43.76 15.14
C PHE A 64 9.20 42.98 13.93
N LYS A 65 9.02 43.64 12.79
CA LYS A 65 8.56 42.98 11.56
C LYS A 65 9.56 41.97 11.02
N VAL A 66 10.86 42.27 11.13
CA VAL A 66 11.94 41.35 10.75
C VAL A 66 11.95 40.13 11.66
N GLU A 67 11.83 40.31 12.97
CA GLU A 67 11.77 39.22 13.94
C GLU A 67 10.53 38.34 13.73
N GLU A 68 9.36 38.93 13.51
CA GLU A 68 8.13 38.21 13.16
C GLU A 68 8.31 37.40 11.86
N SER A 69 8.88 38.02 10.82
CA SER A 69 9.13 37.34 9.54
C SER A 69 10.13 36.20 9.69
N SER A 70 11.18 36.39 10.48
CA SER A 70 12.20 35.38 10.79
C SER A 70 11.59 34.20 11.54
N ALA A 71 10.73 34.46 12.53
CA ALA A 71 10.01 33.43 13.26
C ALA A 71 9.11 32.60 12.33
N LYS A 72 8.39 33.26 11.41
CA LYS A 72 7.57 32.58 10.39
C LYS A 72 8.43 31.74 9.45
N VAL A 73 9.56 32.27 8.98
CA VAL A 73 10.51 31.54 8.12
C VAL A 73 11.05 30.31 8.83
N ASN A 74 11.48 30.44 10.08
CA ASN A 74 12.00 29.32 10.87
C ASN A 74 10.93 28.24 11.13
N ALA A 75 9.69 28.65 11.42
CA ALA A 75 8.57 27.71 11.55
C ALA A 75 8.28 26.96 10.24
N ASN A 76 8.38 27.66 9.11
CA ASN A 76 8.22 27.05 7.79
C ASN A 76 9.38 26.11 7.44
N LEU A 77 10.62 26.46 7.77
CA LEU A 77 11.79 25.58 7.58
C LEU A 77 11.62 24.25 8.32
N LYS A 78 11.20 24.29 9.59
CA LYS A 78 10.89 23.06 10.35
C LYS A 78 9.83 22.19 9.67
N ARG A 79 8.82 22.80 9.05
CA ARG A 79 7.79 22.06 8.29
C ARG A 79 8.37 21.44 7.04
N VAL A 80 9.27 22.14 6.35
CA VAL A 80 10.00 21.62 5.18
C VAL A 80 10.87 20.43 5.58
N ASP A 81 11.63 20.52 6.67
CA ASP A 81 12.45 19.42 7.17
C ASP A 81 11.61 18.16 7.47
N ILE A 82 10.43 18.33 8.08
CA ILE A 82 9.51 17.21 8.33
C ILE A 82 9.00 16.60 7.01
N ILE A 83 8.72 17.43 6.00
CA ILE A 83 8.29 16.95 4.68
C ILE A 83 9.44 16.20 4.00
N GLU A 84 10.66 16.73 4.04
CA GLU A 84 11.84 16.10 3.46
C GLU A 84 12.11 14.72 4.10
N GLN A 85 12.02 14.63 5.44
CA GLN A 85 12.10 13.36 6.16
C GLN A 85 11.03 12.35 5.74
N LYS A 86 9.83 12.81 5.35
CA LYS A 86 8.76 11.94 4.83
C LYS A 86 8.95 11.57 3.36
N ILE A 87 9.64 12.38 2.56
CA ILE A 87 9.91 12.12 1.15
C ILE A 87 10.95 11.02 0.96
N VAL A 88 12.03 11.00 1.75
CA VAL A 88 13.08 9.96 1.67
C VAL A 88 12.53 8.51 1.70
N PRO A 89 11.65 8.10 2.63
CA PRO A 89 11.11 6.75 2.64
C PRO A 89 10.08 6.51 1.51
N ILE A 90 9.44 7.55 0.98
CA ILE A 90 8.58 7.43 -0.19
C ILE A 90 9.45 7.15 -1.42
N GLU A 91 10.55 7.88 -1.59
CA GLU A 91 11.49 7.66 -2.69
C GLU A 91 12.05 6.23 -2.68
N SER A 92 12.45 5.72 -1.51
CA SER A 92 12.95 4.35 -1.40
C SER A 92 11.87 3.30 -1.70
N LYS A 93 10.63 3.52 -1.26
CA LYS A 93 9.48 2.66 -1.62
C LYS A 93 9.18 2.69 -3.11
N VAL A 94 9.23 3.86 -3.75
CA VAL A 94 9.01 4.01 -5.19
C VAL A 94 10.10 3.27 -5.97
N ARG A 95 11.36 3.37 -5.54
CA ARG A 95 12.47 2.59 -6.15
C ARG A 95 12.25 1.08 -6.01
N ALA A 96 11.90 0.62 -4.82
CA ALA A 96 11.60 -0.79 -4.57
C ALA A 96 10.42 -1.30 -5.42
N MET A 97 9.38 -0.48 -5.58
CA MET A 97 8.23 -0.81 -6.42
C MET A 97 8.62 -0.90 -7.89
N ASN A 98 9.44 0.03 -8.38
CA ASN A 98 9.95 0.00 -9.75
C ASN A 98 10.81 -1.25 -10.04
N ASP A 99 11.60 -1.72 -9.07
CA ASP A 99 12.38 -2.96 -9.25
C ASP A 99 11.49 -4.21 -9.19
N ASN A 100 10.43 -4.19 -8.37
CA ASN A 100 9.39 -5.22 -8.40
C ASN A 100 8.67 -5.24 -9.75
N ASP A 101 8.32 -4.08 -10.32
CA ASP A 101 7.67 -3.96 -11.62
C ASP A 101 8.54 -4.58 -12.73
N LYS A 102 9.86 -4.32 -12.75
CA LYS A 102 10.79 -5.01 -13.67
C LYS A 102 10.76 -6.52 -13.51
N THR A 103 10.73 -7.01 -12.26
CA THR A 103 10.69 -8.44 -11.97
C THR A 103 9.37 -9.07 -12.43
N VAL A 104 8.25 -8.39 -12.21
CA VAL A 104 6.93 -8.80 -12.68
C VAL A 104 6.89 -8.83 -14.20
N LEU A 105 7.41 -7.80 -14.87
CA LEU A 105 7.50 -7.77 -16.34
C LEU A 105 8.32 -8.95 -16.87
N PHE A 106 9.48 -9.25 -16.26
CA PHE A 106 10.28 -10.41 -16.65
C PHE A 106 9.50 -11.72 -16.50
N LYS A 107 8.82 -11.93 -15.36
CA LYS A 107 7.98 -13.13 -15.14
C LYS A 107 6.80 -13.21 -16.11
N ILE A 108 6.16 -12.09 -16.44
CA ILE A 108 5.08 -12.05 -17.44
C ILE A 108 5.62 -12.46 -18.81
N THR A 109 6.80 -11.96 -19.22
CA THR A 109 7.40 -12.36 -20.49
C THR A 109 7.77 -13.85 -20.51
N GLU A 110 8.26 -14.39 -19.40
CA GLU A 110 8.57 -15.82 -19.27
C GLU A 110 7.31 -16.69 -19.37
N ILE A 111 6.22 -16.31 -18.67
CA ILE A 111 4.93 -17.00 -18.73
C ILE A 111 4.35 -16.92 -20.13
N ASN A 112 4.45 -15.78 -20.80
CA ASN A 112 3.94 -15.61 -22.15
C ASN A 112 4.64 -16.55 -23.14
N ASN A 113 5.98 -16.67 -23.02
CA ASN A 113 6.75 -17.61 -23.82
C ASN A 113 6.35 -19.07 -23.53
N LYS A 114 6.25 -19.46 -22.25
CA LYS A 114 5.79 -20.80 -21.85
C LYS A 114 4.38 -21.11 -22.35
N THR A 115 3.49 -20.12 -22.36
CA THR A 115 2.12 -20.25 -22.86
C THR A 115 2.11 -20.44 -24.37
N HIS A 116 2.97 -19.72 -25.09
CA HIS A 116 3.15 -19.90 -26.54
C HIS A 116 3.67 -21.30 -26.88
N ASP A 117 4.69 -21.78 -26.17
CA ASP A 117 5.22 -23.14 -26.34
C ASP A 117 4.15 -24.19 -26.04
N MET A 118 3.35 -23.96 -24.98
CA MET A 118 2.23 -24.82 -24.63
C MET A 118 1.15 -24.81 -25.71
N GLU A 119 0.84 -23.66 -26.31
CA GLU A 119 -0.09 -23.55 -27.42
C GLU A 119 0.39 -24.33 -28.66
N ILE A 120 1.68 -24.23 -29.00
CA ILE A 120 2.28 -25.03 -30.08
C ILE A 120 2.13 -26.52 -29.78
N SER A 121 2.48 -26.95 -28.56
CA SER A 121 2.35 -28.37 -28.17
C SER A 121 0.90 -28.86 -28.16
N HIS A 122 -0.06 -28.00 -27.81
CA HIS A 122 -1.48 -28.31 -27.89
C HIS A 122 -1.94 -28.46 -29.35
N GLN A 123 -1.44 -27.62 -30.26
CA GLN A 123 -1.74 -27.73 -31.68
C GLN A 123 -1.15 -29.02 -32.27
N THR A 124 0.07 -29.39 -31.92
CA THR A 124 0.69 -30.65 -32.40
C THR A 124 -0.01 -31.89 -31.84
N LEU A 125 -0.40 -31.89 -30.56
CA LEU A 125 -1.20 -32.97 -30.00
C LEU A 125 -2.56 -33.06 -30.69
N LYS A 126 -3.20 -31.93 -30.99
CA LYS A 126 -4.48 -31.91 -31.72
C LYS A 126 -4.35 -32.46 -33.14
N THR A 127 -3.26 -32.18 -33.85
CA THR A 127 -3.02 -32.77 -35.19
C THR A 127 -2.74 -34.27 -35.09
N GLN A 128 -1.92 -34.70 -34.12
CA GLN A 128 -1.65 -36.12 -33.88
C GLN A 128 -2.91 -36.91 -33.51
N ILE A 129 -3.79 -36.35 -32.68
CA ILE A 129 -5.08 -36.97 -32.34
C ILE A 129 -5.95 -37.12 -33.59
N ARG A 130 -6.04 -36.10 -34.45
CA ARG A 130 -6.77 -36.21 -35.72
C ARG A 130 -6.19 -37.28 -36.65
N GLU A 131 -4.86 -37.38 -36.74
CA GLU A 131 -4.21 -38.44 -37.53
C GLU A 131 -4.49 -39.83 -36.95
N LEU A 132 -4.53 -39.96 -35.63
CA LEU A 132 -4.87 -41.21 -34.95
C LEU A 132 -6.35 -41.56 -35.19
N GLU A 133 -7.25 -40.59 -35.08
CA GLU A 133 -8.68 -40.74 -35.40
C GLU A 133 -8.88 -41.20 -36.85
N GLU A 134 -8.19 -40.59 -37.82
CA GLU A 134 -8.23 -41.00 -39.24
C GLU A 134 -7.67 -42.41 -39.46
N LYS A 135 -6.58 -42.79 -38.78
CA LYS A 135 -6.05 -44.16 -38.83
C LYS A 135 -7.01 -45.16 -38.22
N VAL A 136 -7.66 -44.84 -37.10
CA VAL A 136 -8.69 -45.70 -36.47
C VAL A 136 -9.92 -45.83 -37.38
N LYS A 137 -10.33 -44.76 -38.06
CA LYS A 137 -11.42 -44.79 -39.04
C LYS A 137 -11.08 -45.69 -40.24
N LYS A 138 -9.86 -45.63 -40.76
CA LYS A 138 -9.36 -46.52 -41.81
C LYS A 138 -9.21 -47.97 -41.37
N ILE A 139 -8.89 -48.23 -40.10
CA ILE A 139 -8.89 -49.59 -39.52
C ILE A 139 -10.33 -50.11 -39.38
N ALA A 140 -11.31 -49.24 -39.12
CA ALA A 140 -12.72 -49.58 -39.10
C ALA A 140 -13.34 -49.79 -40.51
N GLU A 141 -12.65 -49.40 -41.57
CA GLU A 141 -13.05 -49.61 -42.98
C GLU A 141 -12.55 -50.94 -43.59
N PHE A 142 -11.83 -51.78 -42.84
CA PHE A 142 -11.61 -53.18 -43.22
C PHE A 142 -12.93 -53.97 -43.12
N PRO A 143 -13.22 -54.88 -44.08
CA PRO A 143 -14.54 -55.46 -44.23
C PRO A 143 -14.97 -56.22 -42.98
N GLU A 144 -16.26 -56.04 -42.63
CA GLU A 144 -16.99 -56.74 -41.57
C GLU A 144 -16.59 -58.22 -41.47
N ILE A 145 -15.65 -58.53 -40.58
CA ILE A 145 -15.71 -59.80 -39.87
C ILE A 145 -16.89 -59.62 -38.93
N ARG A 146 -18.02 -60.21 -39.32
CA ARG A 146 -19.14 -60.52 -38.44
C ARG A 146 -18.60 -61.24 -37.21
N SER A 147 -18.25 -60.46 -36.20
CA SER A 147 -18.09 -60.94 -34.84
C SER A 147 -19.33 -60.48 -34.10
N GLU A 148 -20.15 -61.45 -33.78
CA GLU A 148 -21.22 -61.38 -32.80
C GLU A 148 -20.74 -60.61 -31.56
N PRO A 149 -21.63 -59.92 -30.82
CA PRO A 149 -21.26 -59.07 -29.71
C PRO A 149 -20.71 -59.91 -28.56
N VAL A 150 -19.43 -60.17 -28.58
CA VAL A 150 -18.71 -60.91 -27.54
C VAL A 150 -17.46 -60.10 -27.20
N ILE A 151 -17.66 -58.95 -26.58
CA ILE A 151 -16.73 -58.52 -25.54
C ILE A 151 -17.41 -58.88 -24.21
N PRO A 152 -17.08 -60.03 -23.63
CA PRO A 152 -17.43 -60.30 -22.26
C PRO A 152 -16.63 -59.28 -21.46
N ILE A 153 -17.32 -58.33 -20.83
CA ILE A 153 -16.77 -57.68 -19.64
C ILE A 153 -16.36 -58.85 -18.76
N ARG A 154 -15.03 -59.02 -18.61
CA ARG A 154 -14.43 -60.12 -17.87
C ARG A 154 -15.09 -60.20 -16.51
N ARG A 155 -16.05 -61.14 -16.41
CA ARG A 155 -16.83 -61.49 -15.24
C ARG A 155 -15.95 -61.90 -14.07
N ASP A 156 -14.68 -62.15 -14.32
CA ASP A 156 -13.76 -62.65 -13.31
C ASP A 156 -12.91 -61.57 -12.64
N LYS A 157 -12.97 -60.28 -13.03
CA LYS A 157 -12.14 -59.23 -12.39
C LYS A 157 -12.90 -58.30 -11.44
N ALA A 158 -14.23 -58.32 -11.48
CA ALA A 158 -15.07 -57.63 -10.50
C ALA A 158 -15.40 -58.51 -9.27
N MET A 159 -15.46 -59.84 -9.44
CA MET A 159 -15.79 -60.78 -8.37
C MET A 159 -14.57 -61.38 -7.64
N SER A 160 -13.38 -61.39 -8.25
CA SER A 160 -12.14 -61.86 -7.57
C SER A 160 -11.42 -60.78 -6.76
N ALA A 161 -11.94 -59.54 -6.74
CA ALA A 161 -11.41 -58.41 -5.96
C ALA A 161 -12.30 -58.01 -4.76
N LEU A 162 -13.31 -58.82 -4.45
CA LEU A 162 -14.23 -58.67 -3.32
C LEU A 162 -13.90 -59.77 -2.30
N THR A 163 -13.71 -59.41 -1.03
CA THR A 163 -13.58 -60.40 0.06
C THR A 163 -14.95 -60.98 0.38
N ASP A 164 -15.04 -62.19 0.95
CA ASP A 164 -16.32 -62.84 1.30
C ASP A 164 -17.25 -61.93 2.12
N THR A 165 -16.66 -61.08 2.95
CA THR A 165 -17.36 -60.05 3.74
C THR A 165 -17.98 -58.92 2.89
N GLU A 166 -17.34 -58.53 1.79
CA GLU A 166 -17.85 -57.51 0.85
C GLU A 166 -19.10 -58.03 0.12
N VAL A 167 -19.13 -59.31 -0.25
CA VAL A 167 -20.27 -59.95 -0.92
C VAL A 167 -21.47 -60.05 0.01
N ILE A 168 -21.28 -60.55 1.24
CA ILE A 168 -22.35 -60.69 2.24
C ILE A 168 -23.05 -59.35 2.52
N VAL A 169 -22.30 -58.24 2.56
CA VAL A 169 -22.91 -56.92 2.80
C VAL A 169 -23.69 -56.41 1.60
N LEU A 170 -23.21 -56.66 0.38
CA LEU A 170 -23.93 -56.26 -0.83
C LEU A 170 -25.22 -57.06 -1.02
N GLU A 171 -25.19 -58.35 -0.72
CA GLU A 171 -26.38 -59.21 -0.71
C GLU A 171 -27.41 -58.73 0.33
N MET A 172 -26.97 -58.49 1.58
CA MET A 172 -27.83 -57.96 2.64
C MET A 172 -28.51 -56.65 2.24
N LEU A 173 -27.76 -55.68 1.71
CA LEU A 173 -28.32 -54.39 1.32
C LEU A 173 -29.23 -54.48 0.08
N SER A 174 -29.11 -55.55 -0.72
CA SER A 174 -30.02 -55.85 -1.83
C SER A 174 -31.37 -56.36 -1.30
N THR A 175 -31.35 -57.28 -0.35
CA THR A 175 -32.55 -57.97 0.18
C THR A 175 -33.27 -57.16 1.25
N GLU A 176 -32.54 -56.50 2.16
CA GLU A 176 -33.09 -55.83 3.34
C GLU A 176 -33.19 -54.29 3.18
N GLY A 177 -32.70 -53.74 2.08
CA GLY A 177 -32.80 -52.31 1.75
C GLY A 177 -31.78 -51.41 2.49
N PRO A 178 -31.97 -50.08 2.45
CA PRO A 178 -30.95 -49.13 2.89
C PRO A 178 -30.74 -49.13 4.40
N LYS A 179 -29.53 -49.52 4.83
CA LYS A 179 -29.13 -49.65 6.24
C LYS A 179 -27.96 -48.77 6.62
N THR A 180 -27.80 -48.60 7.92
CA THR A 180 -26.79 -47.76 8.54
C THR A 180 -25.56 -48.60 8.93
N ALA A 181 -24.36 -48.03 8.92
CA ALA A 181 -23.13 -48.76 9.29
C ALA A 181 -23.18 -49.51 10.65
N PRO A 182 -23.83 -48.99 11.72
CA PRO A 182 -24.01 -49.75 12.96
C PRO A 182 -24.87 -51.01 12.83
N GLU A 183 -25.90 -50.98 11.98
CA GLU A 183 -26.83 -52.11 11.77
C GLU A 183 -26.13 -53.23 10.97
N ILE A 184 -25.30 -52.84 10.00
CA ILE A 184 -24.48 -53.78 9.21
C ILE A 184 -23.43 -54.46 10.13
N LYS A 185 -22.87 -53.72 11.09
CA LYS A 185 -21.88 -54.23 12.04
C LYS A 185 -22.44 -55.38 12.89
N ASP A 186 -23.68 -55.26 13.37
CA ASP A 186 -24.30 -56.30 14.21
C ASP A 186 -24.46 -57.64 13.45
N ARG A 187 -24.61 -57.60 12.13
CA ARG A 187 -24.76 -58.79 11.28
C ARG A 187 -23.44 -59.42 10.87
N VAL A 188 -22.43 -58.59 10.55
CA VAL A 188 -21.11 -59.04 10.07
C VAL A 188 -20.16 -59.38 11.23
N LYS A 189 -20.56 -59.09 12.49
CA LYS A 189 -19.77 -59.33 13.73
C LYS A 189 -18.35 -58.75 13.68
N LEU A 190 -18.16 -57.64 12.96
CA LEU A 190 -16.89 -56.91 12.88
C LEU A 190 -16.87 -55.70 13.82
N SER A 191 -15.68 -55.11 14.02
CA SER A 191 -15.58 -53.85 14.78
C SER A 191 -16.28 -52.70 14.03
N ARG A 192 -16.79 -51.72 14.79
CA ARG A 192 -17.41 -50.49 14.24
C ARG A 192 -16.53 -49.81 13.18
N GLU A 193 -15.22 -49.85 13.40
CA GLU A 193 -14.24 -49.23 12.52
C GLU A 193 -14.03 -50.03 11.23
N HIS A 194 -13.94 -51.36 11.31
CA HIS A 194 -13.82 -52.20 10.13
C HIS A 194 -15.05 -52.09 9.23
N THR A 195 -16.26 -52.07 9.79
CA THR A 195 -17.49 -51.87 9.02
C THR A 195 -17.51 -50.49 8.35
N ALA A 196 -17.09 -49.43 9.05
CA ALA A 196 -17.01 -48.09 8.47
C ALA A 196 -15.99 -48.01 7.31
N ARG A 197 -14.81 -48.66 7.48
CA ARG A 197 -13.80 -48.76 6.42
C ARG A 197 -14.30 -49.56 5.22
N LEU A 198 -15.02 -50.66 5.46
CA LEU A 198 -15.63 -51.48 4.42
C LEU A 198 -16.67 -50.69 3.62
N MET A 199 -17.56 -49.96 4.31
CA MET A 199 -18.59 -49.15 3.66
C MET A 199 -17.99 -47.99 2.86
N LYS A 200 -16.92 -47.37 3.37
CA LYS A 200 -16.15 -46.36 2.63
C LYS A 200 -15.53 -46.95 1.36
N LYS A 201 -14.90 -48.13 1.46
CA LYS A 201 -14.29 -48.82 0.32
C LYS A 201 -15.31 -49.21 -0.76
N LEU A 202 -16.47 -49.73 -0.37
CA LEU A 202 -17.54 -50.09 -1.31
C LEU A 202 -18.19 -48.86 -1.97
N TYR A 203 -18.28 -47.74 -1.25
CA TYR A 203 -18.70 -46.46 -1.81
C TYR A 203 -17.67 -45.92 -2.83
N GLU A 204 -16.37 -45.95 -2.51
CA GLU A 204 -15.31 -45.51 -3.42
C GLU A 204 -15.20 -46.39 -4.68
N LYS A 205 -15.44 -47.70 -4.54
CA LYS A 205 -15.53 -48.62 -5.68
C LYS A 205 -16.82 -48.44 -6.51
N GLY A 206 -17.77 -47.61 -6.07
CA GLY A 206 -19.00 -47.30 -6.81
C GLY A 206 -20.12 -48.33 -6.67
N TYR A 207 -20.03 -49.27 -5.73
CA TYR A 207 -21.05 -50.31 -5.52
C TYR A 207 -22.21 -49.83 -4.62
N LEU A 208 -21.95 -48.84 -3.76
CA LEU A 208 -22.92 -48.28 -2.84
C LEU A 208 -23.11 -46.77 -3.06
N GLU A 209 -24.33 -46.30 -2.86
CA GLU A 209 -24.68 -44.89 -2.71
C GLU A 209 -24.88 -44.58 -1.22
N ARG A 210 -24.45 -43.40 -0.77
CA ARG A 210 -24.67 -42.94 0.62
C ARG A 210 -25.61 -41.74 0.63
N GLU A 211 -26.61 -41.78 1.49
CA GLU A 211 -27.46 -40.63 1.78
C GLU A 211 -26.76 -39.74 2.82
N THR A 212 -26.24 -38.58 2.39
CA THR A 212 -25.50 -37.64 3.25
C THR A 212 -26.41 -36.75 4.11
N GLY A 213 -27.73 -36.95 4.05
CA GLY A 213 -28.72 -36.07 4.71
C GLY A 213 -28.81 -36.20 6.23
N LYS A 214 -28.39 -37.32 6.82
CA LYS A 214 -28.40 -37.55 8.29
C LYS A 214 -27.21 -38.43 8.71
N ILE A 215 -26.66 -38.17 9.89
CA ILE A 215 -25.61 -39.00 10.52
C ILE A 215 -26.29 -39.90 11.56
N PRO A 216 -26.04 -41.22 11.58
CA PRO A 216 -25.10 -41.93 10.72
C PRO A 216 -25.65 -42.20 9.31
N PHE A 217 -24.77 -42.24 8.30
CA PHE A 217 -25.16 -42.36 6.89
C PHE A 217 -25.87 -43.68 6.59
N ARG A 218 -26.91 -43.62 5.75
CA ARG A 218 -27.57 -44.79 5.19
C ARG A 218 -26.95 -45.15 3.86
N TYR A 219 -26.69 -46.43 3.65
CA TYR A 219 -26.08 -46.98 2.45
C TYR A 219 -27.12 -47.76 1.66
N ARG A 220 -27.12 -47.59 0.34
CA ARG A 220 -28.00 -48.28 -0.61
C ARG A 220 -27.19 -48.88 -1.76
N VAL A 221 -27.52 -50.08 -2.21
CA VAL A 221 -26.89 -50.70 -3.39
C VAL A 221 -27.32 -49.96 -4.66
N LYS A 222 -26.35 -49.65 -5.53
CA LYS A 222 -26.63 -49.06 -6.85
C LYS A 222 -27.42 -50.04 -7.72
N GLU A 223 -28.38 -49.55 -8.49
CA GLU A 223 -29.26 -50.39 -9.34
C GLU A 223 -28.50 -51.26 -10.35
N GLU A 224 -27.33 -50.81 -10.81
CA GLU A 224 -26.43 -51.59 -11.67
C GLU A 224 -25.90 -52.85 -10.96
N MET A 225 -25.62 -52.77 -9.65
CA MET A 225 -25.10 -53.89 -8.86
C MET A 225 -26.21 -54.86 -8.46
N LYS A 226 -27.44 -54.38 -8.22
CA LYS A 226 -28.61 -55.26 -8.01
C LYS A 226 -28.87 -56.19 -9.20
N LYS A 227 -28.70 -55.70 -10.43
CA LYS A 227 -28.82 -56.51 -11.66
C LYS A 227 -27.76 -57.60 -11.76
N ILE A 228 -26.56 -57.36 -11.22
CA ILE A 228 -25.47 -58.32 -11.20
C ILE A 228 -25.73 -59.41 -10.15
N LEU A 229 -26.22 -59.03 -8.97
CA LEU A 229 -26.55 -59.95 -7.87
C LEU A 229 -27.75 -60.86 -8.21
N ASN A 230 -28.87 -60.30 -8.68
CA ASN A 230 -30.08 -61.08 -8.97
C ASN A 230 -29.90 -62.08 -10.15
N LYS A 231 -28.92 -61.83 -11.02
CA LYS A 231 -28.55 -62.77 -12.10
C LYS A 231 -27.69 -63.92 -11.59
N ALA A 232 -26.99 -63.74 -10.46
CA ALA A 232 -26.18 -64.78 -9.83
C ALA A 232 -27.00 -65.76 -8.97
N GLU A 233 -28.24 -65.41 -8.61
CA GLU A 233 -29.12 -66.23 -7.76
C GLU A 233 -30.10 -67.13 -8.56
N ASN A 234 -30.09 -67.04 -9.90
CA ASN A 234 -30.97 -67.81 -10.80
C ASN A 234 -30.21 -68.78 -11.75
N GLU A 235 -29.00 -69.20 -11.37
CA GLU A 235 -28.26 -70.36 -11.93
C GLU A 235 -27.92 -71.32 -10.78
#